data_AF-A0A6C0IEE9-F1
#
_entry.id   AF-A0A6C0IEE9-F1
#
_cell.length_a   1.000
_cell.length_b   1.000
_cell.length_c   1.000
_cell.angle_alpha   90.00
_cell.angle_beta   90.00
_cell.angle_gamma   90.00
#
_symmetry.space_group_name_H-M   'P 1'
#
loop_
_entity.id
_entity.type
_entity.pdbx_description
1 polymer ?
#
loop_
_entity_poly.entity_id
_entity_poly.type
_entity_poly.pdbx_seq_one_letter_code
_entity_poly.pdbx_strand_id
1 'polypeptide(L)'
;MHNSHYENTEVKTQIGGSKIVRKVVIKNGKGYKSITKFINGKKVKTVKKHIPTGHSRDILQGKFIPGLFSDCNCREKSKTMKNKRALYN
;
A
#
# COMPACT_ATOMS: atom_id res chain seq x y z
N MET A 1 6.14 -13.93 25.63
CA MET A 1 5.69 -13.40 24.33
C MET A 1 6.72 -13.79 23.28
N HIS A 2 6.36 -14.56 22.25
CA HIS A 2 7.31 -14.92 21.19
C HIS A 2 7.77 -13.66 20.45
N ASN A 3 9.08 -13.54 20.23
CA ASN A 3 9.69 -12.42 19.51
C ASN A 3 9.48 -12.62 18.00
N SER A 4 8.22 -12.60 17.58
CA SER A 4 7.84 -12.90 16.20
C SER A 4 8.20 -11.72 15.31
N HIS A 5 9.19 -11.92 14.45
CA HIS A 5 9.53 -11.03 13.37
C HIS A 5 9.13 -11.68 12.05
N TYR A 6 8.23 -11.02 11.32
CA TYR A 6 7.82 -11.44 9.98
C TYR A 6 7.88 -10.24 9.06
N GLU A 7 8.46 -10.43 7.88
CA GLU A 7 8.49 -9.43 6.83
C GLU A 7 8.25 -10.12 5.48
N ASN A 8 7.36 -9.53 4.68
CA ASN A 8 7.11 -9.96 3.32
C ASN A 8 6.96 -8.73 2.42
N THR A 9 7.59 -8.78 1.25
CA THR A 9 7.54 -7.72 0.25
C THR A 9 7.22 -8.32 -1.11
N GLU A 10 6.10 -7.89 -1.69
CA GLU A 10 5.69 -8.20 -3.06
C GLU A 10 5.98 -6.98 -3.94
N VAL A 11 6.66 -7.20 -5.07
CA VAL A 11 6.89 -6.16 -6.08
C VAL A 11 6.16 -6.54 -7.35
N LYS A 12 5.19 -5.72 -7.74
CA LYS A 12 4.47 -5.85 -9.01
C LYS A 12 4.92 -4.75 -9.97
N THR A 13 5.71 -5.11 -10.97
CA THR A 13 6.04 -4.22 -12.08
C THR A 13 4.84 -4.06 -13.00
N GLN A 14 4.73 -2.88 -13.60
CA GLN A 14 3.72 -2.54 -14.59
C GLN A 14 4.42 -2.05 -15.85
N ILE A 15 3.70 -2.12 -16.98
CA ILE A 15 4.17 -1.58 -18.25
C ILE A 15 4.40 -0.07 -18.10
N GLY A 16 5.46 0.45 -18.74
CA GLY A 16 5.78 1.89 -18.71
C GLY A 16 6.51 2.35 -17.44
N GLY A 17 7.38 1.50 -16.86
CA GLY A 17 8.30 1.91 -15.79
C GLY A 17 7.64 2.19 -14.43
N SER A 18 6.36 1.84 -14.28
CA SER A 18 5.63 1.93 -13.02
C SER A 18 5.78 0.63 -12.23
N LYS A 19 5.81 0.73 -10.90
CA LYS A 19 5.76 -0.47 -10.03
C LYS A 19 4.99 -0.19 -8.75
N ILE A 20 4.38 -1.24 -8.23
CA ILE A 20 3.67 -1.24 -6.96
C ILE A 20 4.40 -2.20 -6.02
N VAL A 21 4.77 -1.72 -4.84
CA VAL A 21 5.38 -2.53 -3.78
C VAL A 21 4.36 -2.69 -2.66
N ARG A 22 4.00 -3.93 -2.33
CA ARG A 22 3.20 -4.26 -1.15
C ARG A 22 4.12 -4.82 -0.09
N LYS A 23 4.02 -4.31 1.13
CA LYS A 23 4.87 -4.75 2.24
C LYS A 23 4.04 -5.06 3.47
N VAL A 24 4.33 -6.17 4.12
CA VAL A 24 3.82 -6.58 5.44
C VAL A 24 5.00 -6.68 6.39
N VAL A 25 4.88 -6.08 7.57
CA VAL A 25 5.86 -6.20 8.66
C VAL A 25 5.11 -6.47 9.95
N ILE A 26 5.46 -7.55 10.64
CA ILE A 26 5.00 -7.86 11.99
C ILE A 26 6.23 -7.91 12.87
N LYS A 27 6.25 -7.07 13.91
CA LYS A 27 7.33 -7.04 14.90
C LYS A 27 6.75 -6.76 16.26
N ASN A 28 7.15 -7.54 17.26
CA ASN A 28 6.72 -7.40 18.66
C ASN A 28 5.18 -7.37 18.79
N GLY A 29 4.49 -8.24 18.05
CA GLY A 29 3.03 -8.33 18.03
C GLY A 29 2.29 -7.19 17.31
N LYS A 30 3.02 -6.20 16.75
CA LYS A 30 2.43 -5.10 15.97
C LYS A 30 2.63 -5.34 14.49
N GLY A 31 1.53 -5.39 13.75
CA GLY A 31 1.51 -5.61 12.30
C GLY A 31 1.23 -4.34 11.51
N TYR A 32 1.96 -4.13 10.43
CA TYR A 32 1.72 -3.05 9.48
C TYR A 32 1.73 -3.58 8.05
N LYS A 33 0.81 -3.07 7.26
CA LYS A 33 0.74 -3.28 5.82
C LYS A 33 0.93 -1.96 5.09
N SER A 34 1.54 -1.99 3.92
CA SER A 34 1.67 -0.80 3.10
C SER A 34 1.65 -1.11 1.60
N ILE A 35 1.15 -0.15 0.82
CA ILE A 35 1.30 -0.10 -0.63
C ILE A 35 2.11 1.13 -0.97
N THR A 36 3.18 0.96 -1.76
CA THR A 36 3.97 2.06 -2.32
C THR A 36 3.91 2.02 -3.84
N LYS A 37 3.54 3.14 -4.46
CA LYS A 37 3.54 3.33 -5.92
C LYS A 37 4.81 4.05 -6.35
N PHE A 38 5.40 3.57 -7.44
CA PHE A 38 6.51 4.20 -8.14
C PHE A 38 6.13 4.43 -9.59
N ILE A 39 6.59 5.55 -10.15
CA ILE A 39 6.46 5.91 -11.57
C ILE A 39 7.84 6.36 -12.04
N ASN A 40 8.33 5.79 -13.14
CA ASN A 40 9.67 6.08 -13.70
C ASN A 40 10.78 5.98 -12.64
N GLY A 41 10.74 4.93 -11.83
CA GLY A 41 11.70 4.69 -10.74
C GLY A 41 11.54 5.57 -9.50
N LYS A 42 10.73 6.63 -9.53
CA LYS A 42 10.53 7.56 -8.40
C LYS A 42 9.35 7.14 -7.54
N LYS A 43 9.50 7.22 -6.20
CA LYS A 43 8.42 6.95 -5.24
C LYS A 43 7.39 8.09 -5.30
N VAL A 44 6.15 7.76 -5.64
CA VAL A 44 5.07 8.75 -5.77
C VAL A 44 4.20 8.80 -4.53
N LYS A 45 3.82 7.64 -3.98
CA LYS A 45 2.90 7.56 -2.84
C LYS A 45 3.13 6.31 -2.03
N THR A 46 3.00 6.42 -0.72
CA THR A 46 2.93 5.28 0.20
C THR A 46 1.67 5.42 1.05
N VAL A 47 0.89 4.35 1.15
CA VAL A 47 -0.20 4.22 2.12
C VAL A 47 0.17 3.09 3.07
N LYS A 48 0.26 3.41 4.37
CA LYS A 48 0.57 2.46 5.44
C LYS A 48 -0.62 2.37 6.39
N LYS A 49 -0.98 1.16 6.80
CA LYS A 49 -2.08 0.87 7.72
C LYS A 49 -1.68 -0.18 8.73
N HIS A 50 -2.32 -0.15 9.88
CA HIS A 50 -2.19 -1.19 10.89
C HIS A 50 -2.86 -2.49 10.40
N ILE A 51 -2.32 -3.62 10.83
CA ILE A 51 -2.93 -4.94 10.66
C ILE A 51 -3.54 -5.31 12.02
N PRO A 52 -4.86 -5.58 12.10
CA PRO A 52 -5.48 -6.04 13.33
C PRO A 52 -4.75 -7.26 13.93
N THR A 53 -4.77 -7.39 15.24
CA THR A 53 -4.02 -8.43 15.96
C THR A 53 -4.44 -9.84 15.52
N GLY A 54 -5.72 -10.07 15.24
CA GLY A 54 -6.23 -11.34 14.69
C GLY A 54 -5.59 -11.67 13.34
N HIS A 55 -5.65 -10.73 12.39
CA HIS A 55 -5.02 -10.87 11.08
C HIS A 55 -3.49 -11.07 11.18
N SER A 56 -2.82 -10.43 12.13
CA SER A 56 -1.39 -10.64 12.36
C SER A 56 -1.09 -12.07 12.78
N ARG A 57 -1.94 -12.68 13.64
CA ARG A 57 -1.80 -14.09 14.03
C ARG A 57 -2.05 -15.03 12.85
N ASP A 58 -3.07 -14.75 12.06
CA ASP A 58 -3.37 -15.55 10.86
C ASP A 58 -2.21 -15.53 9.86
N ILE A 59 -1.58 -14.37 9.65
CA ILE A 59 -0.37 -14.24 8.80
C ILE A 59 0.80 -15.07 9.37
N LEU A 60 1.03 -15.00 10.69
CA LEU A 60 2.09 -15.79 11.33
C LEU A 60 1.83 -17.30 11.27
N GLN A 61 0.58 -17.72 11.14
CA GLN A 61 0.17 -19.11 10.89
C GLN A 61 0.22 -19.50 9.39
N GLY A 62 0.63 -18.59 8.51
CA GLY A 62 0.67 -18.83 7.06
C GLY A 62 -0.69 -18.78 6.37
N LYS A 63 -1.73 -18.27 7.03
CA LYS A 63 -3.06 -18.16 6.43
C LYS A 63 -3.13 -16.97 5.48
N PHE A 64 -3.80 -17.19 4.35
CA PHE A 64 -4.12 -16.13 3.41
C PHE A 64 -5.25 -15.25 3.94
N ILE A 65 -5.09 -13.92 3.82
CA ILE A 65 -6.10 -12.95 4.19
C ILE A 65 -6.59 -12.24 2.93
N PRO A 66 -7.80 -12.56 2.44
CA PRO A 66 -8.34 -11.90 1.26
C PRO A 66 -8.54 -10.41 1.54
N GLY A 67 -8.21 -9.58 0.54
CA GLY A 67 -8.41 -8.14 0.66
C GLY A 67 -7.56 -7.45 1.73
N LEU A 68 -6.44 -8.07 2.18
CA LEU A 68 -5.58 -7.51 3.23
C LEU A 68 -5.22 -6.04 2.96
N PHE A 69 -5.04 -5.63 1.69
CA PHE A 69 -4.67 -4.27 1.30
C PHE A 69 -5.82 -3.45 0.65
N SER A 70 -7.07 -3.90 0.75
CA SER A 70 -8.22 -3.22 0.11
C SER A 70 -8.43 -1.78 0.58
N ASP A 71 -8.12 -1.52 1.85
CA ASP A 71 -8.15 -0.20 2.51
C ASP A 71 -6.86 0.64 2.29
N CYS A 72 -5.89 0.10 1.57
CA CYS A 72 -4.63 0.78 1.22
C CYS A 72 -4.75 1.45 -0.16
N ASN A 73 -5.87 2.12 -0.39
CA ASN A 73 -6.23 2.72 -1.66
C ASN A 73 -5.44 4.01 -1.93
N CYS A 74 -4.52 3.92 -2.89
CA CYS A 74 -3.80 5.06 -3.46
C CYS A 74 -4.65 5.77 -4.53
N ARG A 75 -5.91 6.10 -4.25
CA ARG A 75 -6.73 6.89 -5.19
C ARG A 75 -6.01 8.21 -5.47
N GLU A 76 -5.90 8.55 -6.75
CA GLU A 76 -5.61 9.91 -7.18
C GLU A 76 -6.86 10.71 -6.84
N LYS A 77 -6.70 11.84 -6.15
CA LYS A 77 -7.80 12.80 -6.12
C LYS A 77 -7.97 13.24 -7.57
N SER A 78 -9.11 12.92 -8.19
CA SER A 78 -9.43 13.41 -9.53
C SER A 78 -9.20 14.92 -9.52
N LYS A 79 -8.23 15.41 -10.30
CA LYS A 79 -8.04 16.84 -10.48
C LYS A 79 -9.32 17.35 -11.14
N THR A 80 -10.21 18.00 -10.40
CA THR A 80 -11.27 18.81 -11.01
C THR A 80 -10.58 19.87 -11.88
N MET A 81 -10.72 19.78 -13.20
CA MET A 81 -10.36 20.88 -14.11
C MET A 81 -11.25 22.08 -13.77
N LYS A 82 -10.76 23.00 -12.94
CA LYS A 82 -11.27 24.36 -12.90
C LYS A 82 -10.40 25.22 -13.82
N ASN A 83 -10.66 25.15 -15.12
CA ASN A 83 -10.29 26.22 -16.05
C ASN A 83 -11.53 26.49 -16.92
N LYS A 84 -12.49 27.23 -16.35
CA LYS A 84 -13.48 27.93 -17.18
C LYS A 84 -12.74 29.09 -17.83
N ARG A 85 -12.70 29.05 -19.17
CA ARG A 85 -12.26 30.14 -20.07
C ARG A 85 -12.70 31.51 -19.53
N ALA A 86 -11.74 32.39 -19.28
CA ALA A 86 -11.98 33.83 -19.40
C ALA A 86 -11.81 34.17 -20.89
N LEU A 87 -12.91 34.03 -21.65
CA LEU A 87 -13.06 34.69 -22.93
C LEU A 87 -13.36 36.15 -22.62
N TYR A 88 -12.37 37.04 -22.68
CA TYR A 88 -12.52 38.45 -23.03
C TYR A 88 -11.13 39.02 -23.36
N ASN A 89 -10.91 39.28 -24.64
CA ASN A 89 -10.40 40.54 -25.21
C ASN A 89 -10.34 40.37 -26.72
#